data_AF-A0A2T7H6U9-F1
#
_entry.id   AF-A0A2T7H6U9-F1
#
_cell.length_a   1.000
_cell.length_b   1.000
_cell.length_c   1.000
_cell.angle_alpha   90.00
_cell.angle_beta   90.00
_cell.angle_gamma   90.00
#
_symmetry.space_group_name_H-M   'P 1'
#
loop_
_entity.id
_entity.type
_entity.pdbx_description
1 polymer ?
#
loop_
_entity_poly.entity_id
_entity_poly.type
_entity_poly.pdbx_seq_one_letter_code
_entity_poly.pdbx_strand_id
1 'polypeptide(L)'
;MTFLADILSTVFERRYRFRMSDKTDDRPLEALVADLIGATGEVSGVTMARQILSRYATLDDAEKQAFFHHLAEDLTISVPAVRAALETYEMGQSKASYRAFMEAAEPPRQELIRRLNQVPDATRSLVRMREDLLRLGRDDDALQALDLDFRHLFGSWFNRGFLVLRPVSWESPAQFLEKIIAYEAVHAIDSWDDLRRRLEPADRRCFAFLHPAMPDEPLIFVEVALTKGLPGSIQDLLAENREVIDADRADTAVFYSISNCQEGLAGISFGNSLIKQVVTDLSIELPGLKTFVTLSPIPGLVRKLKADGRQYDPTDDEKMRSLAANYLMTAKREDGLPLDPVARFHLGNGAMIHQVHAGADISEKGMQQSAGVMVNYLYDLAKVTQNHERFASSHTIAASSEIRSLSAAAEEALA
;
A
#
# COMPACT_ATOMS: atom_id res chain seq x y z
N MET A 1 21.00 -8.08 16.76
CA MET A 1 20.62 -8.65 15.46
C MET A 1 20.14 -10.06 15.70
N THR A 2 18.95 -10.42 15.22
CA THR A 2 18.28 -11.69 15.52
C THR A 2 18.72 -12.78 14.56
N PHE A 3 18.85 -14.02 15.04
CA PHE A 3 19.18 -15.22 14.25
C PHE A 3 18.30 -15.40 12.99
N LEU A 4 17.06 -14.89 13.03
CA LEU A 4 16.16 -14.85 11.88
C LEU A 4 16.68 -13.94 10.77
N ALA A 5 17.23 -12.77 11.11
CA ALA A 5 17.81 -11.84 10.13
C ALA A 5 19.04 -12.47 9.44
N ASP A 6 19.90 -13.17 10.19
CA ASP A 6 21.07 -13.86 9.62
C ASP A 6 20.67 -15.06 8.73
N ILE A 7 19.61 -15.80 9.09
CA ILE A 7 19.05 -16.86 8.25
C ILE A 7 18.42 -16.28 6.98
N LEU A 8 17.66 -15.19 7.09
CA LEU A 8 17.08 -14.54 5.91
C LEU A 8 18.21 -14.04 5.00
N SER A 9 19.19 -13.32 5.54
CA SER A 9 20.37 -12.90 4.80
C SER A 9 21.09 -14.06 4.11
N THR A 10 21.32 -15.20 4.80
CA THR A 10 22.00 -16.37 4.19
C THR A 10 21.16 -17.17 3.21
N VAL A 11 19.83 -17.22 3.37
CA VAL A 11 18.91 -17.84 2.40
C VAL A 11 18.83 -17.01 1.12
N PHE A 12 18.84 -15.68 1.22
CA PHE A 12 18.78 -14.77 0.07
C PHE A 12 20.16 -14.45 -0.55
N GLU A 13 21.26 -14.55 0.21
CA GLU A 13 22.62 -14.42 -0.32
C GLU A 13 23.11 -15.66 -1.08
N ARG A 14 22.40 -16.79 -1.00
CA ARG A 14 22.60 -17.93 -1.91
C ARG A 14 22.13 -17.58 -3.32
N ARG A 15 22.81 -16.61 -3.93
CA ARG A 15 22.90 -16.38 -5.37
C ARG A 15 23.53 -17.62 -5.99
N TYR A 16 22.72 -18.66 -6.20
CA TYR A 16 23.09 -19.74 -7.13
C TYR A 16 23.25 -19.09 -8.50
N ARG A 17 24.50 -18.72 -8.83
CA ARG A 17 24.93 -18.42 -10.21
C ARG A 17 24.90 -19.74 -11.00
N PHE A 18 23.70 -20.27 -11.23
CA PHE A 18 23.51 -21.32 -12.21
C PHE A 18 23.65 -20.67 -13.59
N ARG A 19 24.82 -20.86 -14.19
CA ARG A 19 25.11 -20.45 -15.57
C ARG A 19 24.38 -21.43 -16.49
N MET A 20 23.08 -21.23 -16.64
CA MET A 20 22.25 -22.00 -17.57
C MET A 20 22.30 -21.37 -18.95
N SER A 21 22.23 -22.21 -19.97
CA SER A 21 22.29 -21.85 -21.38
C SER A 21 21.20 -20.83 -21.75
N ASP A 22 21.58 -19.63 -22.19
CA ASP A 22 20.72 -18.62 -22.83
C ASP A 22 20.28 -19.05 -24.25
N LYS A 23 19.80 -20.28 -24.42
CA LYS A 23 19.12 -20.63 -25.67
C LYS A 23 17.76 -19.95 -25.63
N THR A 24 17.56 -18.96 -26.49
CA THR A 24 16.28 -18.33 -26.71
C THR A 24 15.31 -19.37 -27.27
N ASP A 25 14.16 -19.53 -26.60
CA ASP A 25 13.05 -20.32 -27.10
C ASP A 25 12.10 -19.38 -27.86
N ASP A 26 12.11 -19.47 -29.19
CA ASP A 26 11.38 -18.58 -30.09
C ASP A 26 9.89 -18.95 -30.23
N ARG A 27 9.40 -19.96 -29.50
CA ARG A 27 7.98 -20.34 -29.51
C ARG A 27 7.09 -19.21 -28.96
N PRO A 28 5.79 -19.17 -29.26
CA PRO A 28 4.87 -18.21 -28.64
C PRO A 28 4.87 -18.30 -27.10
N LEU A 29 4.59 -17.18 -26.41
CA LEU A 29 4.59 -17.15 -24.94
C LEU A 29 3.56 -18.11 -24.34
N GLU A 30 2.43 -18.26 -25.01
CA GLU A 30 1.33 -19.16 -24.70
C GLU A 30 1.80 -20.62 -24.63
N ALA A 31 2.68 -21.02 -25.56
CA ALA A 31 3.25 -22.37 -25.57
C ALA A 31 4.21 -22.58 -24.38
N LEU A 32 5.02 -21.57 -24.03
CA LEU A 32 5.90 -21.63 -22.86
C LEU A 32 5.09 -21.68 -21.56
N VAL A 33 4.00 -20.94 -21.48
CA VAL A 33 3.10 -20.93 -20.33
C VAL A 33 2.44 -22.30 -20.13
N ALA A 34 1.89 -22.88 -21.19
CA ALA A 34 1.28 -24.21 -21.15
C ALA A 34 2.27 -25.30 -20.69
N ASP A 35 3.48 -25.28 -21.24
CA ASP A 35 4.55 -26.20 -20.85
C ASP A 35 5.01 -25.97 -19.41
N LEU A 36 5.11 -24.72 -18.95
CA LEU A 36 5.50 -24.39 -17.59
C LEU A 36 4.48 -24.93 -16.58
N ILE A 37 3.18 -24.81 -16.86
CA ILE A 37 2.13 -25.37 -15.99
C ILE A 37 2.21 -26.90 -15.98
N GLY A 38 2.46 -27.52 -17.13
CA GLY A 38 2.59 -28.98 -17.26
C GLY A 38 3.92 -29.58 -16.79
N ALA A 39 4.94 -28.76 -16.50
CA ALA A 39 6.27 -29.24 -16.19
C ALA A 39 6.32 -30.04 -14.87
N THR A 40 7.04 -31.16 -14.87
CA THR A 40 7.29 -31.98 -13.66
C THR A 40 8.71 -31.83 -13.13
N GLY A 41 9.65 -31.31 -13.93
CA GLY A 41 11.05 -31.10 -13.55
C GLY A 41 11.31 -29.68 -13.04
N GLU A 42 11.89 -29.55 -11.85
CA GLU A 42 12.21 -28.26 -11.21
C GLU A 42 13.17 -27.40 -12.04
N VAL A 43 14.25 -27.99 -12.57
CA VAL A 43 15.28 -27.26 -13.33
C VAL A 43 14.75 -26.74 -14.67
N SER A 44 13.96 -27.56 -15.38
CA SER A 44 13.29 -27.14 -16.62
C SER A 44 12.26 -26.04 -16.35
N GLY A 45 11.46 -26.16 -15.28
CA GLY A 45 10.45 -25.17 -14.91
C GLY A 45 11.04 -23.79 -14.64
N VAL A 46 12.11 -23.70 -13.84
CA VAL A 46 12.78 -22.42 -13.54
C VAL A 46 13.35 -21.75 -14.79
N THR A 47 13.85 -22.54 -15.75
CA THR A 47 14.37 -22.01 -17.01
C THR A 47 13.27 -21.38 -17.86
N MET A 48 12.14 -22.09 -18.01
CA MET A 48 10.98 -21.61 -18.77
C MET A 48 10.35 -20.38 -18.11
N ALA A 49 10.19 -20.41 -16.78
CA ALA A 49 9.69 -19.27 -16.02
C ALA A 49 10.56 -18.02 -16.21
N ARG A 50 11.89 -18.16 -16.20
CA ARG A 50 12.80 -17.04 -16.47
C ARG A 50 12.61 -16.50 -17.89
N GLN A 51 12.51 -17.36 -18.89
CA GLN A 51 12.27 -16.94 -20.28
C GLN A 51 10.95 -16.19 -20.44
N ILE A 52 9.87 -16.67 -19.81
CA ILE A 52 8.56 -16.00 -19.82
C ILE A 52 8.69 -14.59 -19.20
N LEU A 53 9.30 -14.47 -18.02
CA LEU A 53 9.47 -13.16 -17.36
C LEU A 53 10.36 -12.21 -18.17
N SER A 54 11.46 -12.71 -18.74
CA SER A 54 12.36 -11.90 -19.57
C SER A 54 11.69 -11.40 -20.85
N ARG A 55 10.89 -12.23 -21.51
CA ARG A 55 10.14 -11.85 -22.71
C ARG A 55 8.98 -10.93 -22.39
N TYR A 56 8.25 -11.20 -21.32
CA TYR A 56 7.19 -10.30 -20.84
C TYR A 56 7.74 -8.87 -20.61
N ALA A 57 8.93 -8.75 -20.03
CA ALA A 57 9.55 -7.46 -19.76
C ALA A 57 9.90 -6.65 -21.03
N THR A 58 9.96 -7.28 -22.20
CA THR A 58 10.24 -6.61 -23.49
C THR A 58 8.99 -6.30 -24.31
N LEU A 59 7.82 -6.77 -23.88
CA LEU A 59 6.56 -6.56 -24.59
C LEU A 59 6.12 -5.09 -24.52
N ASP A 60 5.50 -4.61 -25.59
CA ASP A 60 4.75 -3.35 -25.56
C ASP A 60 3.38 -3.50 -24.87
N ASP A 61 2.65 -2.40 -24.71
CA ASP A 61 1.36 -2.42 -24.00
C ASP A 61 0.28 -3.27 -24.69
N ALA A 62 0.28 -3.32 -26.03
CA ALA A 62 -0.70 -4.12 -26.77
C ALA A 62 -0.39 -5.61 -26.64
N GLU A 63 0.90 -5.98 -26.71
CA GLU A 63 1.37 -7.34 -26.48
C GLU A 63 1.15 -7.79 -25.03
N LYS A 64 1.39 -6.92 -24.04
CA LYS A 64 1.09 -7.20 -22.62
C LYS A 64 -0.40 -7.41 -22.40
N GLN A 65 -1.24 -6.58 -23.00
CA GLN A 65 -2.69 -6.74 -22.91
C GLN A 65 -3.13 -8.08 -23.51
N ALA A 66 -2.64 -8.44 -24.70
CA ALA A 66 -2.92 -9.74 -25.31
C ALA A 66 -2.45 -10.91 -24.42
N PHE A 67 -1.27 -10.80 -23.81
CA PHE A 67 -0.79 -11.78 -22.85
C PHE A 67 -1.72 -11.91 -21.64
N PHE A 68 -2.21 -10.79 -21.08
CA PHE A 68 -3.15 -10.83 -19.96
C PHE A 68 -4.51 -11.43 -20.34
N HIS A 69 -5.04 -11.14 -21.53
CA HIS A 69 -6.26 -11.79 -22.02
C HIS A 69 -6.08 -13.30 -22.14
N HIS A 70 -4.95 -13.77 -22.67
CA HIS A 70 -4.65 -15.20 -22.68
C HIS A 70 -4.69 -15.81 -21.26
N LEU A 71 -4.10 -15.14 -20.26
CA LEU A 71 -4.18 -15.62 -18.87
C LEU A 71 -5.60 -15.57 -18.28
N ALA A 72 -6.38 -14.54 -18.60
CA ALA A 72 -7.71 -14.33 -18.04
C ALA A 72 -8.75 -15.29 -18.66
N GLU A 73 -8.65 -15.53 -19.97
CA GLU A 73 -9.66 -16.24 -20.76
C GLU A 73 -9.30 -17.72 -20.95
N ASP A 74 -8.05 -18.03 -21.31
CA ASP A 74 -7.64 -19.40 -21.65
C ASP A 74 -7.19 -20.21 -20.42
N LEU A 75 -6.70 -19.55 -19.37
CA LEU A 75 -6.23 -20.18 -18.13
C LEU A 75 -7.21 -20.02 -16.97
N THR A 76 -8.50 -20.16 -17.29
CA THR A 76 -9.61 -20.11 -16.32
C THR A 76 -10.04 -21.50 -15.83
N ILE A 77 -10.99 -21.53 -14.89
CA ILE A 77 -11.55 -22.78 -14.37
C ILE A 77 -12.32 -23.56 -15.45
N SER A 78 -12.22 -24.88 -15.42
CA SER A 78 -13.05 -25.74 -16.27
C SER A 78 -14.42 -25.96 -15.62
N VAL A 79 -15.43 -25.23 -16.10
CA VAL A 79 -16.82 -25.34 -15.58
C VAL A 79 -17.32 -26.79 -15.52
N PRO A 80 -17.11 -27.65 -16.55
CA PRO A 80 -17.50 -29.06 -16.46
C PRO A 80 -16.75 -29.83 -15.36
N ALA A 81 -15.44 -29.59 -15.19
CA ALA A 81 -14.64 -30.27 -14.17
C ALA A 81 -15.04 -29.86 -12.76
N VAL A 82 -15.27 -28.56 -12.53
CA VAL A 82 -15.75 -28.02 -11.24
C VAL A 82 -17.10 -28.63 -10.88
N ARG A 83 -18.03 -28.70 -11.83
CA ARG A 83 -19.36 -29.28 -11.61
C ARG A 83 -19.28 -30.75 -11.21
N ALA A 84 -18.52 -31.56 -11.94
CA ALA A 84 -18.36 -32.98 -11.62
C ALA A 84 -17.68 -33.21 -10.26
N ALA A 85 -16.68 -32.38 -9.92
CA ALA A 85 -15.99 -32.46 -8.64
C ALA A 85 -16.91 -32.05 -7.47
N LEU A 86 -17.76 -31.04 -7.67
CA LEU A 86 -18.76 -30.62 -6.68
C LEU A 86 -19.79 -31.72 -6.42
N GLU A 87 -20.35 -32.33 -7.46
CA GLU A 87 -21.30 -33.45 -7.32
C GLU A 87 -20.68 -34.59 -6.51
N THR A 88 -19.42 -34.92 -6.78
CA THR A 88 -18.68 -35.94 -6.02
C THR A 88 -18.49 -35.55 -4.55
N TYR A 89 -18.22 -34.26 -4.28
CA TYR A 89 -18.07 -33.75 -2.92
C TYR A 89 -19.39 -33.74 -2.14
N GLU A 90 -20.51 -33.43 -2.80
CA GLU A 90 -21.86 -33.48 -2.22
C GLU A 90 -22.28 -34.90 -1.83
N MET A 91 -21.94 -35.91 -2.66
CA MET A 91 -22.24 -37.31 -2.36
C MET A 91 -21.45 -37.86 -1.17
N GLY A 92 -20.28 -37.30 -0.87
CA GLY A 92 -19.49 -37.68 0.28
C GLY A 92 -18.34 -36.73 0.53
N GLN A 93 -18.37 -36.01 1.65
CA GLN A 93 -17.38 -34.99 2.04
C GLN A 93 -16.11 -35.62 2.64
N SER A 94 -15.45 -36.46 1.85
CA SER A 94 -14.18 -37.09 2.20
C SER A 94 -12.99 -36.19 1.89
N LYS A 95 -11.80 -36.53 2.42
CA LYS A 95 -10.54 -35.88 2.06
C LYS A 95 -10.26 -35.92 0.55
N ALA A 96 -10.63 -37.00 -0.13
CA ALA A 96 -10.35 -37.18 -1.55
C ALA A 96 -11.26 -36.29 -2.42
N SER A 97 -12.55 -36.29 -2.15
CA SER A 97 -13.52 -35.46 -2.87
C SER A 97 -13.33 -33.96 -2.58
N TYR A 98 -12.98 -33.59 -1.34
CA TYR A 98 -12.60 -32.21 -1.02
C TYR A 98 -11.39 -31.75 -1.84
N ARG A 99 -10.33 -32.57 -1.91
CA ARG A 99 -9.15 -32.24 -2.72
C ARG A 99 -9.50 -32.07 -4.19
N ALA A 100 -10.25 -33.01 -4.77
CA ALA A 100 -10.64 -32.95 -6.18
C ALA A 100 -11.45 -31.67 -6.49
N PHE A 101 -12.35 -31.27 -5.58
CA PHE A 101 -13.10 -30.02 -5.74
C PHE A 101 -12.19 -28.79 -5.66
N MET A 102 -11.29 -28.72 -4.67
CA MET A 102 -10.34 -27.60 -4.55
C MET A 102 -9.41 -27.50 -5.75
N GLU A 103 -8.88 -28.62 -6.26
CA GLU A 103 -8.03 -28.66 -7.45
C GLU A 103 -8.79 -28.22 -8.71
N ALA A 104 -10.05 -28.62 -8.87
CA ALA A 104 -10.87 -28.21 -10.02
C ALA A 104 -11.27 -26.72 -9.96
N ALA A 105 -11.48 -26.19 -8.75
CA ALA A 105 -11.93 -24.81 -8.53
C ALA A 105 -10.80 -23.77 -8.58
N GLU A 106 -9.54 -24.20 -8.60
CA GLU A 106 -8.40 -23.29 -8.75
C GLU A 106 -8.06 -23.07 -10.24
N PRO A 107 -8.01 -21.81 -10.73
CA PRO A 107 -7.67 -21.55 -12.12
C PRO A 107 -6.17 -21.83 -12.38
N PRO A 108 -5.79 -22.43 -13.53
CA PRO A 108 -4.39 -22.73 -13.85
C PRO A 108 -3.43 -21.53 -13.76
N ARG A 109 -3.93 -20.30 -13.94
CA ARG A 109 -3.14 -19.08 -13.80
C ARG A 109 -2.58 -18.85 -12.39
N GLN A 110 -3.22 -19.34 -11.32
CA GLN A 110 -2.63 -19.27 -9.97
C GLN A 110 -1.36 -20.13 -9.89
N GLU A 111 -1.39 -21.33 -10.47
CA GLU A 111 -0.24 -22.20 -10.50
C GLU A 111 0.88 -21.64 -11.39
N LEU A 112 0.54 -21.03 -12.52
CA LEU A 112 1.50 -20.29 -13.33
C LEU A 112 2.22 -19.22 -12.51
N ILE A 113 1.49 -18.34 -11.82
CA ILE A 113 2.07 -17.25 -11.03
C ILE A 113 2.97 -17.81 -9.91
N ARG A 114 2.57 -18.91 -9.24
CA ARG A 114 3.42 -19.59 -8.25
C ARG A 114 4.72 -20.12 -8.85
N ARG A 115 4.67 -20.73 -10.04
CA ARG A 115 5.85 -21.23 -10.75
C ARG A 115 6.78 -20.11 -11.22
N LEU A 116 6.22 -19.01 -11.71
CA LEU A 116 7.00 -17.82 -12.07
C LEU A 116 7.78 -17.28 -10.85
N ASN A 117 7.18 -17.32 -9.66
CA ASN A 117 7.81 -16.85 -8.43
C ASN A 117 8.90 -17.79 -7.88
N GLN A 118 9.11 -18.98 -8.46
CA GLN A 118 10.23 -19.86 -8.10
C GLN A 118 11.57 -19.37 -8.67
N VAL A 119 11.53 -18.48 -9.66
CA VAL A 119 12.72 -17.86 -10.22
C VAL A 119 13.30 -16.88 -9.17
N PRO A 120 14.61 -16.93 -8.87
CA PRO A 120 15.23 -15.95 -7.99
C PRO A 120 14.93 -14.51 -8.42
N ASP A 121 14.59 -13.65 -7.46
CA ASP A 121 14.23 -12.23 -7.66
C ASP A 121 12.95 -11.97 -8.49
N ALA A 122 12.18 -13.00 -8.86
CA ALA A 122 10.99 -12.83 -9.69
C ALA A 122 9.82 -12.14 -9.00
N THR A 123 9.79 -12.10 -7.66
CA THR A 123 8.73 -11.41 -6.92
C THR A 123 8.60 -9.95 -7.38
N ARG A 124 9.73 -9.25 -7.61
CA ARG A 124 9.71 -7.88 -8.15
C ARG A 124 9.12 -7.82 -9.56
N SER A 125 9.47 -8.77 -10.42
CA SER A 125 8.93 -8.86 -11.78
C SER A 125 7.42 -9.11 -11.78
N LEU A 126 6.92 -9.93 -10.86
CA LEU A 126 5.48 -10.18 -10.70
C LEU A 126 4.74 -8.96 -10.16
N VAL A 127 5.34 -8.21 -9.23
CA VAL A 127 4.77 -6.94 -8.76
C VAL A 127 4.64 -5.95 -9.92
N ARG A 128 5.67 -5.80 -10.76
CA ARG A 128 5.61 -4.97 -11.97
C ARG A 128 4.59 -5.47 -12.99
N MET A 129 4.50 -6.79 -13.19
CA MET A 129 3.47 -7.39 -14.04
C MET A 129 2.07 -7.05 -13.53
N ARG A 130 1.83 -7.08 -12.22
CA ARG A 130 0.54 -6.67 -11.66
C ARG A 130 0.29 -5.17 -11.81
N GLU A 131 1.32 -4.34 -11.68
CA GLU A 131 1.21 -2.90 -11.96
C GLU A 131 0.75 -2.64 -13.40
N ASP A 132 1.35 -3.33 -14.38
CA ASP A 132 0.90 -3.29 -15.78
C ASP A 132 -0.56 -3.78 -15.93
N LEU A 133 -0.95 -4.85 -15.23
CA LEU A 133 -2.32 -5.35 -15.24
C LEU A 133 -3.32 -4.32 -14.71
N LEU A 134 -3.01 -3.66 -13.60
CA LEU A 134 -3.88 -2.63 -13.01
C LEU A 134 -4.02 -1.41 -13.92
N ARG A 135 -2.95 -1.05 -14.63
CA ARG A 135 -2.94 0.07 -15.58
C ARG A 135 -3.72 -0.24 -16.86
N LEU A 136 -3.57 -1.45 -17.41
CA LEU A 136 -4.16 -1.85 -18.68
C LEU A 136 -5.58 -2.43 -18.55
N GLY A 137 -5.93 -2.99 -17.38
CA GLY A 137 -7.19 -3.72 -17.16
C GLY A 137 -8.27 -2.98 -16.39
N ARG A 138 -8.19 -1.65 -16.28
CA ARG A 138 -9.09 -0.87 -15.40
C ARG A 138 -10.58 -1.02 -15.73
N ASP A 139 -10.93 -1.14 -17.01
CA ASP A 139 -12.32 -1.19 -17.49
C ASP A 139 -12.62 -2.55 -18.18
N ASP A 140 -11.88 -3.59 -17.83
CA ASP A 140 -12.00 -4.93 -18.39
C ASP A 140 -12.29 -5.98 -17.31
N ASP A 141 -13.50 -6.54 -17.31
CA ASP A 141 -13.96 -7.48 -16.29
C ASP A 141 -13.11 -8.77 -16.23
N ALA A 142 -12.59 -9.25 -17.36
CA ALA A 142 -11.78 -10.46 -17.40
C ALA A 142 -10.40 -10.21 -16.74
N LEU A 143 -9.80 -9.05 -17.02
CA LEU A 143 -8.53 -8.65 -16.42
C LEU A 143 -8.68 -8.30 -14.92
N GLN A 144 -9.81 -7.72 -14.53
CA GLN A 144 -10.14 -7.51 -13.12
C GLN A 144 -10.30 -8.84 -12.37
N ALA A 145 -10.88 -9.87 -13.00
CA ALA A 145 -10.95 -11.21 -12.42
C ALA A 145 -9.54 -11.83 -12.24
N LEU A 146 -8.62 -11.61 -13.19
CA LEU A 146 -7.22 -12.02 -13.07
C LEU A 146 -6.51 -11.32 -11.89
N ASP A 147 -6.79 -10.03 -11.64
CA ASP A 147 -6.22 -9.31 -10.48
C ASP A 147 -6.59 -9.97 -9.15
N LEU A 148 -7.76 -10.60 -9.03
CA LEU A 148 -8.17 -11.30 -7.81
C LEU A 148 -7.19 -12.44 -7.45
N ASP A 149 -6.67 -13.16 -8.44
CA ASP A 149 -5.70 -14.23 -8.24
C ASP A 149 -4.33 -13.69 -7.83
N PHE A 150 -3.89 -12.60 -8.45
CA PHE A 150 -2.69 -11.87 -8.02
C PHE A 150 -2.82 -11.39 -6.57
N ARG A 151 -3.97 -10.81 -6.20
CA ARG A 151 -4.25 -10.36 -4.83
C ARG A 151 -4.24 -11.51 -3.84
N HIS A 152 -4.82 -12.65 -4.21
CA HIS A 152 -4.81 -13.86 -3.38
C HIS A 152 -3.38 -14.30 -3.07
N LEU A 153 -2.54 -14.44 -4.10
CA LEU A 153 -1.16 -14.88 -3.95
C LEU A 153 -0.30 -13.85 -3.21
N PHE A 154 -0.39 -12.57 -3.57
CA PHE A 154 0.37 -11.51 -2.91
C PHE A 154 -0.06 -11.31 -1.45
N GLY A 155 -1.32 -11.51 -1.11
CA GLY A 155 -1.78 -11.49 0.29
C GLY A 155 -1.10 -12.55 1.16
N SER A 156 -0.76 -13.70 0.58
CA SER A 156 -0.01 -14.77 1.26
C SER A 156 1.50 -14.47 1.32
N TRP A 157 2.07 -14.00 0.20
CA TRP A 157 3.51 -13.77 0.07
C TRP A 157 4.00 -12.56 0.83
N PHE A 158 3.25 -11.45 0.81
CA PHE A 158 3.56 -10.21 1.52
C PHE A 158 2.86 -10.15 2.88
N ASN A 159 2.89 -11.27 3.59
CA ASN A 159 2.27 -11.29 4.90
C ASN A 159 3.01 -10.33 5.86
N ARG A 160 2.24 -9.76 6.79
CA ARG A 160 2.76 -8.84 7.81
C ARG A 160 3.90 -9.44 8.64
N GLY A 161 3.88 -10.75 8.90
CA GLY A 161 4.85 -11.41 9.77
C GLY A 161 6.29 -11.32 9.28
N PHE A 162 6.49 -11.07 7.99
CA PHE A 162 7.81 -10.89 7.38
C PHE A 162 8.19 -9.45 7.09
N LEU A 163 7.30 -8.48 7.36
CA LEU A 163 7.66 -7.08 7.20
C LEU A 163 8.65 -6.65 8.29
N VAL A 164 9.75 -6.04 7.85
CA VAL A 164 10.79 -5.54 8.73
C VAL A 164 10.78 -4.02 8.66
N LEU A 165 10.53 -3.39 9.80
CA LEU A 165 10.68 -1.96 9.96
C LEU A 165 12.17 -1.62 10.10
N ARG A 166 12.68 -0.67 9.32
CA ARG A 166 14.04 -0.15 9.43
C ARG A 166 14.05 1.37 9.47
N PRO A 167 14.86 1.99 10.33
CA PRO A 167 15.13 3.42 10.23
C PRO A 167 15.87 3.72 8.93
N VAL A 168 15.52 4.85 8.32
CA VAL A 168 16.18 5.42 7.14
C VAL A 168 16.79 6.74 7.57
N SER A 169 18.06 6.93 7.25
CA SER A 169 18.84 8.11 7.61
C SER A 169 19.73 8.54 6.45
N TRP A 170 20.40 9.68 6.59
CA TRP A 170 21.31 10.19 5.57
C TRP A 170 22.50 9.26 5.28
N GLU A 171 22.84 8.38 6.23
CA GLU A 171 23.87 7.35 6.08
C GLU A 171 23.40 6.09 5.32
N SER A 172 22.12 6.03 4.95
CA SER A 172 21.59 4.91 4.17
C SER A 172 22.20 4.88 2.75
N PRO A 173 22.30 3.70 2.11
CA PRO A 173 22.90 3.59 0.78
C PRO A 173 22.21 4.52 -0.23
N ALA A 174 22.99 5.24 -1.04
CA ALA A 174 22.46 6.21 -2.01
C ALA A 174 21.42 5.60 -2.95
N GLN A 175 21.63 4.38 -3.43
CA GLN A 175 20.67 3.67 -4.28
C GLN A 175 19.31 3.44 -3.59
N PHE A 176 19.29 3.28 -2.27
CA PHE A 176 18.06 3.16 -1.50
C PHE A 176 17.39 4.53 -1.34
N LEU A 177 18.17 5.58 -1.09
CA LEU A 177 17.69 6.95 -1.00
C LEU A 177 17.10 7.48 -2.31
N GLU A 178 17.68 7.13 -3.46
CA GLU A 178 17.12 7.43 -4.79
C GLU A 178 15.70 6.87 -4.96
N LYS A 179 15.42 5.71 -4.37
CA LYS A 179 14.08 5.12 -4.39
C LYS A 179 13.10 5.87 -3.50
N ILE A 180 13.53 6.37 -2.35
CA ILE A 180 12.69 7.22 -1.49
C ILE A 180 12.29 8.48 -2.25
N ILE A 181 13.22 9.12 -2.98
CA ILE A 181 12.91 10.26 -3.85
C ILE A 181 11.90 9.87 -4.92
N ALA A 182 12.13 8.75 -5.62
CA ALA A 182 11.27 8.30 -6.71
C ALA A 182 9.85 7.89 -6.27
N TYR A 183 9.69 7.44 -5.03
CA TYR A 183 8.43 6.89 -4.51
C TYR A 183 7.65 7.84 -3.62
N GLU A 184 8.12 9.07 -3.40
CA GLU A 184 7.42 10.03 -2.56
C GLU A 184 6.13 10.53 -3.24
N ALA A 185 4.99 10.08 -2.71
CA ALA A 185 3.69 10.24 -3.32
C ALA A 185 2.81 11.32 -2.65
N VAL A 186 3.20 11.85 -1.48
CA VAL A 186 2.43 12.85 -0.73
C VAL A 186 2.98 14.24 -1.04
N HIS A 187 4.25 14.50 -0.74
CA HIS A 187 4.95 15.76 -0.89
C HIS A 187 6.25 15.56 -1.66
N ALA A 188 6.22 15.83 -2.98
CA ALA A 188 7.33 15.59 -3.90
C ALA A 188 8.70 16.02 -3.33
N ILE A 189 9.73 15.20 -3.56
CA ILE A 189 11.11 15.50 -3.21
C ILE A 189 11.84 15.90 -4.49
N ASP A 190 12.11 17.18 -4.65
CA ASP A 190 12.60 17.72 -5.93
C ASP A 190 14.14 17.62 -6.07
N SER A 191 14.85 17.33 -4.97
CA SER A 191 16.32 17.28 -4.98
C SER A 191 16.90 16.44 -3.84
N TRP A 192 18.19 16.10 -3.96
CA TRP A 192 18.97 15.48 -2.88
C TRP A 192 19.06 16.37 -1.64
N ASP A 193 19.11 17.70 -1.82
CA ASP A 193 19.13 18.64 -0.70
C ASP A 193 17.78 18.67 0.03
N ASP A 194 16.66 18.53 -0.69
CA ASP A 194 15.35 18.35 -0.06
C ASP A 194 15.27 17.03 0.72
N LEU A 195 15.72 15.92 0.12
CA LEU A 195 15.81 14.65 0.84
C LEU A 195 16.66 14.78 2.12
N ARG A 196 17.83 15.43 2.01
CA ARG A 196 18.72 15.65 3.16
C ARG A 196 18.02 16.41 4.27
N ARG A 197 17.27 17.48 3.95
CA ARG A 197 16.50 18.27 4.94
C ARG A 197 15.42 17.46 5.65
N ARG A 198 14.95 16.37 5.05
CA ARG A 198 13.95 15.46 5.63
C ARG A 198 14.55 14.29 6.40
N LEU A 199 15.85 13.99 6.24
CA LEU A 199 16.49 12.83 6.85
C LEU A 199 17.62 13.16 7.85
N GLU A 200 18.40 14.21 7.61
CA GLU A 200 19.57 14.55 8.41
C GLU A 200 19.24 15.25 9.74
N PRO A 201 18.29 16.22 9.80
CA PRO A 201 18.02 16.94 11.04
C PRO A 201 17.54 16.03 12.19
N ALA A 202 17.97 16.35 13.42
CA ALA A 202 17.65 15.56 14.60
C ALA A 202 16.13 15.54 14.93
N ASP A 203 15.37 16.54 14.47
CA ASP A 203 13.91 16.63 14.58
C ASP A 203 13.18 15.90 13.44
N ARG A 204 13.88 15.08 12.64
CA ARG A 204 13.29 14.25 11.61
C ARG A 204 13.60 12.77 11.85
N ARG A 205 12.64 11.93 11.49
CA ARG A 205 12.77 10.47 11.47
C ARG A 205 12.13 9.95 10.20
N CYS A 206 12.73 8.94 9.61
CA CYS A 206 12.14 8.23 8.48
C CYS A 206 12.27 6.73 8.73
N PHE A 207 11.25 5.99 8.34
CA PHE A 207 11.21 4.54 8.49
C PHE A 207 10.73 3.90 7.19
N ALA A 208 11.27 2.73 6.87
CA ALA A 208 10.82 1.92 5.75
C ALA A 208 10.43 0.52 6.20
N PHE A 209 9.31 0.02 5.68
CA PHE A 209 8.94 -1.38 5.76
C PHE A 209 9.51 -2.11 4.54
N LEU A 210 10.39 -3.06 4.83
CA LEU A 210 11.00 -3.95 3.84
C LEU A 210 10.39 -5.34 3.92
N HIS A 211 10.46 -6.07 2.82
CA HIS A 211 10.08 -7.48 2.78
C HIS A 211 11.25 -8.33 2.29
N PRO A 212 11.51 -9.52 2.87
CA PRO A 212 12.66 -10.34 2.50
C PRO A 212 12.67 -10.78 1.03
N ALA A 213 11.50 -10.91 0.39
CA ALA A 213 11.40 -11.22 -1.04
C ALA A 213 11.75 -10.02 -1.95
N MET A 214 11.84 -8.80 -1.40
CA MET A 214 12.22 -7.58 -2.11
C MET A 214 13.12 -6.71 -1.20
N PRO A 215 14.32 -7.20 -0.82
CA PRO A 215 15.10 -6.64 0.30
C PRO A 215 15.62 -5.23 0.03
N ASP A 216 15.85 -4.89 -1.24
CA ASP A 216 16.33 -3.57 -1.65
C ASP A 216 15.19 -2.59 -1.98
N GLU A 217 13.92 -3.00 -1.83
CA GLU A 217 12.76 -2.17 -2.16
C GLU A 217 12.03 -1.76 -0.87
N PRO A 218 11.89 -0.44 -0.59
CA PRO A 218 10.89 -0.01 0.36
C PRO A 218 9.51 -0.39 -0.19
N LEU A 219 8.71 -1.07 0.62
CA LEU A 219 7.30 -1.30 0.28
C LEU A 219 6.45 -0.14 0.74
N ILE A 220 6.73 0.34 1.95
CA ILE A 220 6.13 1.53 2.53
C ILE A 220 7.26 2.32 3.17
N PHE A 221 7.25 3.63 3.06
CA PHE A 221 8.02 4.47 3.98
C PHE A 221 7.16 5.52 4.65
N VAL A 222 7.65 5.98 5.78
CA VAL A 222 6.95 6.84 6.73
C VAL A 222 7.92 7.93 7.15
N GLU A 223 7.58 9.18 6.85
CA GLU A 223 8.32 10.35 7.29
C GLU A 223 7.64 10.99 8.51
N VAL A 224 8.46 11.32 9.51
CA VAL A 224 8.02 11.84 10.81
C VAL A 224 8.80 13.10 11.16
N ALA A 225 8.08 14.14 11.53
CA ALA A 225 8.65 15.34 12.13
C ALA A 225 8.41 15.33 13.64
N LEU A 226 9.45 15.65 14.40
CA LEU A 226 9.38 15.82 15.84
C LEU A 226 9.15 17.31 16.13
N THR A 227 8.04 17.62 16.81
CA THR A 227 7.58 19.00 17.02
C THR A 227 7.20 19.26 18.48
N LYS A 228 6.89 20.53 18.76
CA LYS A 228 6.17 20.95 19.96
C LYS A 228 4.75 21.31 19.59
N GLY A 229 3.80 20.50 20.00
CA GLY A 229 2.40 20.63 19.65
C GLY A 229 2.04 20.19 18.23
N LEU A 230 0.77 20.39 17.89
CA LEU A 230 0.15 19.92 16.65
C LEU A 230 0.45 20.87 15.48
N PRO A 231 0.91 20.36 14.32
CA PRO A 231 1.08 21.17 13.13
C PRO A 231 -0.25 21.37 12.39
N GLY A 232 -0.40 22.56 11.80
CA GLY A 232 -1.53 22.92 10.95
C GLY A 232 -1.17 23.25 9.50
N SER A 233 0.11 23.20 9.12
CA SER A 233 0.60 23.59 7.79
C SER A 233 1.77 22.69 7.37
N ILE A 234 1.70 22.10 6.17
CA ILE A 234 2.81 21.32 5.63
C ILE A 234 3.94 22.23 5.17
N GLN A 235 3.64 23.42 4.66
CA GLN A 235 4.64 24.40 4.24
C GLN A 235 5.54 24.80 5.42
N ASP A 236 4.97 24.98 6.60
CA ASP A 236 5.74 25.32 7.82
C ASP A 236 6.64 24.15 8.24
N LEU A 237 6.13 22.92 8.10
CA LEU A 237 6.84 21.70 8.48
C LEU A 237 8.01 21.40 7.52
N LEU A 238 7.88 21.74 6.24
CA LEU A 238 8.90 21.54 5.20
C LEU A 238 9.77 22.80 4.93
N ALA A 239 9.54 23.89 5.66
CA ALA A 239 10.26 25.15 5.47
C ALA A 239 11.78 24.99 5.65
N GLU A 240 12.56 25.54 4.72
CA GLU A 240 14.03 25.49 4.72
C GLU A 240 14.64 26.17 5.96
N ASN A 241 14.08 27.33 6.35
CA ASN A 241 14.60 28.16 7.43
C ASN A 241 13.92 27.92 8.78
N ARG A 242 13.31 26.75 8.99
CA ARG A 242 12.72 26.41 10.29
C ARG A 242 13.80 26.26 11.37
N GLU A 243 13.44 26.50 12.63
CA GLU A 243 14.29 26.16 13.76
C GLU A 243 14.29 24.63 13.98
N VAL A 244 15.46 24.01 13.84
CA VAL A 244 15.65 22.59 14.20
C VAL A 244 15.68 22.48 15.72
N ILE A 245 14.86 21.58 16.26
CA ILE A 245 14.86 21.27 17.70
C ILE A 245 15.63 19.97 17.97
N ASP A 246 16.17 19.86 19.17
CA ASP A 246 16.66 18.57 19.66
C ASP A 246 15.50 17.59 19.82
N ALA A 247 15.73 16.32 19.47
CA ALA A 247 14.70 15.28 19.49
C ALA A 247 14.09 15.06 20.89
N ASP A 248 14.89 15.24 21.95
CA ASP A 248 14.48 15.09 23.35
C ASP A 248 13.58 16.23 23.86
N ARG A 249 13.59 17.38 23.16
CA ARG A 249 12.73 18.53 23.46
C ARG A 249 11.36 18.46 22.78
N ALA A 250 11.15 17.50 21.88
CA ALA A 250 9.87 17.29 21.21
C ALA A 250 8.86 16.61 22.14
N ASP A 251 7.58 16.98 22.00
CA ASP A 251 6.46 16.34 22.70
C ASP A 251 5.49 15.63 21.74
N THR A 252 5.64 15.87 20.44
CA THR A 252 4.73 15.42 19.40
C THR A 252 5.52 14.81 18.23
N ALA A 253 5.11 13.62 17.80
CA ALA A 253 5.56 13.01 16.56
C ALA A 253 4.47 13.15 15.49
N VAL A 254 4.83 13.78 14.38
CA VAL A 254 3.95 14.11 13.27
C VAL A 254 4.28 13.24 12.06
N PHE A 255 3.41 12.31 11.73
CA PHE A 255 3.47 11.53 10.50
C PHE A 255 2.94 12.38 9.34
N TYR A 256 3.84 13.00 8.57
CA TYR A 256 3.46 13.94 7.50
C TYR A 256 3.54 13.32 6.10
N SER A 257 4.24 12.20 5.94
CA SER A 257 4.21 11.40 4.70
C SER A 257 4.18 9.91 5.00
N ILE A 258 3.29 9.19 4.31
CA ILE A 258 3.22 7.72 4.31
C ILE A 258 2.97 7.30 2.86
N SER A 259 3.98 6.69 2.25
CA SER A 259 3.97 6.39 0.82
C SER A 259 4.03 4.87 0.61
N ASN A 260 3.05 4.31 -0.13
CA ASN A 260 3.17 2.97 -0.69
C ASN A 260 4.01 3.07 -1.96
N CYS A 261 5.13 2.38 -1.99
CA CYS A 261 6.13 2.53 -3.04
C CYS A 261 5.88 1.63 -4.26
N GLN A 262 4.99 0.64 -4.11
CA GLN A 262 4.77 -0.39 -5.11
C GLN A 262 3.30 -0.36 -5.54
N GLU A 263 3.03 0.23 -6.72
CA GLU A 263 1.68 0.28 -7.31
C GLU A 263 1.13 -1.13 -7.59
N GLY A 264 2.02 -2.06 -7.97
CA GLY A 264 1.69 -3.47 -8.07
C GLY A 264 1.30 -4.13 -6.73
N LEU A 265 1.44 -3.46 -5.58
CA LEU A 265 0.94 -3.92 -4.28
C LEU A 265 -0.32 -3.16 -3.84
N ALA A 266 -0.91 -2.35 -4.72
CA ALA A 266 -2.17 -1.66 -4.43
C ALA A 266 -3.26 -2.65 -3.99
N GLY A 267 -3.88 -2.36 -2.84
CA GLY A 267 -4.92 -3.19 -2.25
C GLY A 267 -4.44 -4.44 -1.51
N ILE A 268 -3.13 -4.70 -1.43
CA ILE A 268 -2.56 -5.74 -0.57
C ILE A 268 -2.42 -5.19 0.85
N SER A 269 -2.98 -5.89 1.82
CA SER A 269 -2.89 -5.46 3.22
C SER A 269 -1.56 -5.93 3.83
N PHE A 270 -0.77 -4.97 4.29
CA PHE A 270 0.40 -5.19 5.15
C PHE A 270 0.03 -5.26 6.65
N GLY A 271 -1.27 -5.34 6.94
CA GLY A 271 -1.86 -5.33 8.27
C GLY A 271 -2.10 -3.92 8.83
N ASN A 272 -2.95 -3.86 9.85
CA ASN A 272 -3.52 -2.64 10.42
C ASN A 272 -2.78 -2.13 11.66
N SER A 273 -1.44 -2.21 11.66
CA SER A 273 -0.63 -1.77 12.81
C SER A 273 0.75 -1.26 12.42
N LEU A 274 0.93 -0.86 11.16
CA LEU A 274 2.20 -0.33 10.67
C LEU A 274 2.61 0.90 11.51
N ILE A 275 1.68 1.84 11.66
CA ILE A 275 1.92 3.06 12.43
C ILE A 275 2.08 2.77 13.91
N LYS A 276 1.35 1.78 14.45
CA LYS A 276 1.53 1.35 15.84
C LYS A 276 2.96 0.89 16.13
N GLN A 277 3.62 0.22 15.18
CA GLN A 277 5.01 -0.19 15.35
C GLN A 277 5.95 1.02 15.39
N VAL A 278 5.81 1.96 14.44
CA VAL A 278 6.61 3.19 14.43
C VAL A 278 6.40 4.03 15.69
N VAL A 279 5.14 4.19 16.14
CA VAL A 279 4.81 4.88 17.39
C VAL A 279 5.46 4.19 18.60
N THR A 280 5.45 2.86 18.65
CA THR A 280 6.04 2.09 19.75
C THR A 280 7.55 2.31 19.81
N ASP A 281 8.23 2.21 18.66
CA ASP A 281 9.67 2.41 18.55
C ASP A 281 10.06 3.84 18.96
N LEU A 282 9.33 4.85 18.46
CA LEU A 282 9.53 6.25 18.84
C LEU A 282 9.27 6.50 20.33
N SER A 283 8.27 5.87 20.93
CA SER A 283 7.96 6.02 22.36
C SER A 283 9.07 5.46 23.25
N ILE A 284 9.74 4.39 22.80
CA ILE A 284 10.87 3.78 23.52
C ILE A 284 12.12 4.63 23.36
N GLU A 285 12.41 5.10 22.13
CA GLU A 285 13.57 5.94 21.82
C GLU A 285 13.47 7.32 22.48
N LEU A 286 12.30 7.94 22.44
CA LEU A 286 12.03 9.31 22.87
C LEU A 286 10.84 9.35 23.86
N PRO A 287 11.06 9.04 25.14
CA PRO A 287 10.00 9.01 26.16
C PRO A 287 9.31 10.37 26.41
N GLY A 288 9.89 11.47 25.92
CA GLY A 288 9.29 12.81 25.97
C GLY A 288 8.07 12.98 25.05
N LEU A 289 7.93 12.13 24.03
CA LEU A 289 6.81 12.16 23.10
C LEU A 289 5.52 11.69 23.78
N LYS A 290 4.53 12.57 23.79
CA LYS A 290 3.20 12.34 24.39
C LYS A 290 2.11 12.22 23.33
N THR A 291 2.31 12.85 22.18
CA THR A 291 1.31 12.96 21.13
C THR A 291 1.83 12.33 19.84
N PHE A 292 1.03 11.47 19.23
CA PHE A 292 1.32 10.85 17.94
C PHE A 292 0.19 11.20 16.98
N VAL A 293 0.49 12.07 16.02
CA VAL A 293 -0.51 12.65 15.14
C VAL A 293 -0.02 12.62 13.70
N THR A 294 -0.93 12.64 12.74
CA THR A 294 -0.56 12.79 11.33
C THR A 294 -0.83 14.21 10.84
N LEU A 295 -0.25 14.61 9.72
CA LEU A 295 -0.75 15.73 8.93
C LEU A 295 -1.03 15.18 7.53
N SER A 296 -2.28 14.75 7.31
CA SER A 296 -2.65 13.91 6.16
C SER A 296 -3.47 14.67 5.11
N PRO A 297 -3.31 14.37 3.82
CA PRO A 297 -4.12 14.96 2.74
C PRO A 297 -5.54 14.38 2.72
N ILE A 298 -6.43 15.02 1.95
CA ILE A 298 -7.83 14.60 1.74
C ILE A 298 -8.14 14.51 0.22
N PRO A 299 -7.55 13.55 -0.51
CA PRO A 299 -7.46 13.55 -1.98
C PRO A 299 -8.81 13.52 -2.74
N GLY A 300 -9.91 13.20 -2.05
CA GLY A 300 -11.25 13.08 -2.66
C GLY A 300 -12.23 14.20 -2.36
N LEU A 301 -11.88 15.18 -1.51
CA LEU A 301 -12.84 16.17 -1.00
C LEU A 301 -13.42 17.04 -2.11
N VAL A 302 -12.60 17.74 -2.89
CA VAL A 302 -13.07 18.66 -3.95
C VAL A 302 -13.85 17.89 -5.01
N ARG A 303 -13.40 16.69 -5.38
CA ARG A 303 -14.11 15.84 -6.35
C ARG A 303 -15.52 15.51 -5.84
N LYS A 304 -15.66 15.15 -4.57
CA LYS A 304 -16.96 14.84 -3.97
C LYS A 304 -17.85 16.07 -3.88
N LEU A 305 -17.32 17.21 -3.46
CA LEU A 305 -18.07 18.48 -3.41
C LEU A 305 -18.62 18.86 -4.78
N LYS A 306 -17.80 18.75 -5.84
CA LYS A 306 -18.23 18.99 -7.23
C LYS A 306 -19.30 18.01 -7.69
N ALA A 307 -19.12 16.71 -7.41
CA ALA A 307 -20.10 15.68 -7.77
C ALA A 307 -21.46 15.90 -7.08
N ASP A 308 -21.44 16.45 -5.86
CA ASP A 308 -22.65 16.79 -5.10
C ASP A 308 -23.21 18.17 -5.45
N GLY A 309 -22.62 18.92 -6.39
CA GLY A 309 -23.02 20.27 -6.75
C GLY A 309 -22.84 21.31 -5.63
N ARG A 310 -21.99 21.01 -4.64
CA ARG A 310 -21.79 21.86 -3.45
C ARG A 310 -20.85 23.01 -3.76
N GLN A 311 -21.28 24.22 -3.44
CA GLN A 311 -20.42 25.40 -3.50
C GLN A 311 -19.43 25.39 -2.34
N TYR A 312 -18.17 25.63 -2.67
CA TYR A 312 -17.08 25.77 -1.71
C TYR A 312 -16.21 26.97 -2.10
N ASP A 313 -15.65 27.63 -1.10
CA ASP A 313 -14.71 28.74 -1.28
C ASP A 313 -13.44 28.41 -0.52
N PRO A 314 -12.30 28.19 -1.20
CA PRO A 314 -11.04 27.89 -0.53
C PRO A 314 -10.56 28.99 0.44
N THR A 315 -11.12 30.20 0.37
CA THR A 315 -10.78 31.32 1.26
C THR A 315 -11.66 31.38 2.52
N ASP A 316 -12.72 30.58 2.58
CA ASP A 316 -13.61 30.45 3.74
C ASP A 316 -13.18 29.26 4.59
N ASP A 317 -12.21 29.50 5.48
CA ASP A 317 -11.59 28.48 6.33
C ASP A 317 -12.61 27.71 7.18
N GLU A 318 -13.60 28.40 7.75
CA GLU A 318 -14.60 27.78 8.63
C GLU A 318 -15.53 26.85 7.84
N LYS A 319 -15.99 27.30 6.69
CA LYS A 319 -16.82 26.49 5.79
C LYS A 319 -16.03 25.30 5.25
N MET A 320 -14.78 25.51 4.83
CA MET A 320 -13.94 24.43 4.32
C MET A 320 -13.65 23.36 5.37
N ARG A 321 -13.38 23.75 6.62
CA ARG A 321 -13.23 22.81 7.74
C ARG A 321 -14.51 22.02 8.00
N SER A 322 -15.66 22.68 8.00
CA SER A 322 -16.97 22.04 8.21
C SER A 322 -17.31 21.05 7.09
N LEU A 323 -17.10 21.43 5.83
CA LEU A 323 -17.28 20.55 4.67
C LEU A 323 -16.34 19.34 4.70
N ALA A 324 -15.07 19.54 5.07
CA ALA A 324 -14.11 18.45 5.20
C ALA A 324 -14.48 17.48 6.33
N ALA A 325 -14.87 18.00 7.50
CA ALA A 325 -15.33 17.17 8.62
C ALA A 325 -16.56 16.33 8.23
N ASN A 326 -17.56 16.95 7.58
CA ASN A 326 -18.74 16.24 7.07
C ASN A 326 -18.36 15.15 6.06
N TYR A 327 -17.49 15.46 5.10
CA TYR A 327 -17.01 14.50 4.12
C TYR A 327 -16.36 13.28 4.78
N LEU A 328 -15.42 13.49 5.70
CA LEU A 328 -14.71 12.41 6.39
C LEU A 328 -15.65 11.55 7.26
N MET A 329 -16.65 12.18 7.88
CA MET A 329 -17.60 11.50 8.78
C MET A 329 -18.73 10.78 8.05
N THR A 330 -19.24 11.32 6.94
CA THR A 330 -20.52 10.88 6.35
C THR A 330 -20.38 10.26 4.98
N ALA A 331 -19.38 10.64 4.18
CA ALA A 331 -19.22 10.07 2.84
C ALA A 331 -18.76 8.61 2.95
N LYS A 332 -19.51 7.70 2.32
CA LYS A 332 -19.26 6.25 2.34
C LYS A 332 -19.24 5.67 0.93
N ARG A 333 -18.51 4.58 0.76
CA ARG A 333 -18.59 3.67 -0.39
C ARG A 333 -19.81 2.76 -0.24
N GLU A 334 -20.09 1.97 -1.28
CA GLU A 334 -21.16 0.97 -1.28
C GLU A 334 -20.98 -0.11 -0.20
N ASP A 335 -19.74 -0.42 0.16
CA ASP A 335 -19.38 -1.34 1.26
C ASP A 335 -19.54 -0.73 2.67
N GLY A 336 -19.95 0.54 2.77
CA GLY A 336 -20.12 1.25 4.03
C GLY A 336 -18.82 1.73 4.68
N LEU A 337 -17.66 1.62 4.01
CA LEU A 337 -16.41 2.22 4.49
C LEU A 337 -16.34 3.72 4.12
N PRO A 338 -15.56 4.54 4.87
CA PRO A 338 -15.28 5.94 4.51
C PRO A 338 -14.89 6.09 3.03
N LEU A 339 -15.41 7.11 2.35
CA LEU A 339 -15.11 7.35 0.93
C LEU A 339 -13.64 7.74 0.72
N ASP A 340 -13.08 8.52 1.65
CA ASP A 340 -11.69 8.95 1.59
C ASP A 340 -10.71 7.79 1.85
N PRO A 341 -9.76 7.51 0.95
CA PRO A 341 -8.80 6.41 1.10
C PRO A 341 -7.85 6.59 2.29
N VAL A 342 -7.46 7.83 2.60
CA VAL A 342 -6.51 8.15 3.67
C VAL A 342 -7.20 7.99 5.03
N ALA A 343 -8.48 8.39 5.14
CA ALA A 343 -9.32 8.11 6.29
C ALA A 343 -9.47 6.61 6.55
N ARG A 344 -9.78 5.82 5.51
CA ARG A 344 -9.85 4.35 5.64
C ARG A 344 -8.54 3.77 6.17
N PHE A 345 -7.41 4.25 5.68
CA PHE A 345 -6.10 3.80 6.13
C PHE A 345 -5.84 4.12 7.61
N HIS A 346 -6.00 5.36 8.04
CA HIS A 346 -5.69 5.76 9.42
C HIS A 346 -6.70 5.20 10.43
N LEU A 347 -8.00 5.23 10.13
CA LEU A 347 -9.04 4.60 10.94
C LEU A 347 -8.84 3.08 11.02
N GLY A 348 -8.47 2.47 9.89
CA GLY A 348 -8.06 1.07 9.82
C GLY A 348 -6.89 0.76 10.74
N ASN A 349 -5.93 1.67 10.91
CA ASN A 349 -4.81 1.55 11.85
C ASN A 349 -5.17 1.99 13.29
N GLY A 350 -6.44 2.25 13.61
CA GLY A 350 -6.93 2.58 14.95
C GLY A 350 -6.78 4.04 15.36
N ALA A 351 -6.46 4.93 14.43
CA ALA A 351 -6.46 6.36 14.69
C ALA A 351 -7.89 6.90 14.85
N MET A 352 -8.00 8.14 15.33
CA MET A 352 -9.24 8.91 15.30
C MET A 352 -9.05 10.19 14.48
N ILE A 353 -10.12 10.67 13.83
CA ILE A 353 -10.11 12.00 13.20
C ILE A 353 -10.05 13.04 14.34
N HIS A 354 -8.97 13.81 14.39
CA HIS A 354 -8.70 14.68 15.53
C HIS A 354 -9.04 16.14 15.25
N GLN A 355 -8.46 16.72 14.19
CA GLN A 355 -8.60 18.13 13.84
C GLN A 355 -8.46 18.31 12.32
N VAL A 356 -9.15 19.31 11.75
CA VAL A 356 -9.05 19.70 10.33
C VAL A 356 -8.50 21.12 10.24
N HIS A 357 -7.61 21.34 9.27
CA HIS A 357 -6.87 22.58 9.07
C HIS A 357 -7.11 23.11 7.67
N ALA A 358 -7.66 24.31 7.54
CA ALA A 358 -7.75 25.02 6.26
C ALA A 358 -6.43 25.73 5.95
N GLY A 359 -6.15 25.99 4.67
CA GLY A 359 -4.89 26.60 4.23
C GLY A 359 -3.64 25.80 4.59
N ALA A 360 -3.79 24.51 4.91
CA ALA A 360 -2.74 23.65 5.43
C ALA A 360 -1.82 23.08 4.35
N ASP A 361 -2.31 22.95 3.12
CA ASP A 361 -1.50 22.61 1.95
C ASP A 361 -1.88 23.49 0.75
N ILE A 362 -1.17 24.59 0.59
CA ILE A 362 -1.37 25.54 -0.52
C ILE A 362 -0.67 25.12 -1.83
N SER A 363 -0.09 23.92 -1.90
CA SER A 363 0.45 23.40 -3.16
C SER A 363 -0.66 23.25 -4.20
N GLU A 364 -0.29 23.27 -5.49
CA GLU A 364 -1.25 23.05 -6.57
C GLU A 364 -2.04 21.75 -6.37
N LYS A 365 -1.35 20.68 -5.96
CA LYS A 365 -1.94 19.38 -5.65
C LYS A 365 -2.92 19.46 -4.47
N GLY A 366 -2.52 20.08 -3.35
CA GLY A 366 -3.39 20.26 -2.18
C GLY A 366 -4.66 21.05 -2.50
N MET A 367 -4.51 22.11 -3.30
CA MET A 367 -5.64 22.93 -3.76
C MET A 367 -6.59 22.15 -4.69
N GLN A 368 -6.06 21.34 -5.61
CA GLN A 368 -6.88 20.49 -6.49
C GLN A 368 -7.62 19.38 -5.74
N GLN A 369 -6.98 18.81 -4.72
CA GLN A 369 -7.49 17.66 -3.96
C GLN A 369 -8.55 18.03 -2.92
N SER A 370 -8.24 19.03 -2.10
CA SER A 370 -9.02 19.38 -0.91
C SER A 370 -9.20 20.87 -0.68
N ALA A 371 -8.89 21.70 -1.68
CA ALA A 371 -8.88 23.16 -1.54
C ALA A 371 -8.00 23.61 -0.36
N GLY A 372 -6.86 22.94 -0.20
CA GLY A 372 -5.85 23.24 0.82
C GLY A 372 -6.17 22.73 2.21
N VAL A 373 -7.25 21.96 2.40
CA VAL A 373 -7.58 21.38 3.70
C VAL A 373 -6.78 20.10 3.96
N MET A 374 -6.17 20.00 5.14
CA MET A 374 -5.55 18.76 5.65
C MET A 374 -6.21 18.34 6.98
N VAL A 375 -5.89 17.13 7.42
CA VAL A 375 -6.47 16.53 8.63
C VAL A 375 -5.39 15.91 9.51
N ASN A 376 -5.52 16.12 10.82
CA ASN A 376 -4.79 15.36 11.81
C ASN A 376 -5.56 14.10 12.22
N TYR A 377 -4.93 12.94 12.08
CA TYR A 377 -5.37 11.71 12.73
C TYR A 377 -4.54 11.47 14.00
N LEU A 378 -5.20 11.29 15.15
CA LEU A 378 -4.53 11.04 16.42
C LEU A 378 -4.44 9.53 16.71
N TYR A 379 -3.24 9.07 17.05
CA TYR A 379 -2.97 7.73 17.54
C TYR A 379 -2.88 7.72 19.06
N ASP A 380 -4.03 7.65 19.73
CA ASP A 380 -4.12 7.46 21.18
C ASP A 380 -3.76 6.01 21.53
N LEU A 381 -2.52 5.78 22.01
CA LEU A 381 -1.98 4.47 22.32
C LEU A 381 -2.89 3.59 23.19
N ALA A 382 -3.65 4.20 24.12
CA ALA A 382 -4.56 3.47 25.00
C ALA A 382 -5.84 3.00 24.27
N LYS A 383 -6.20 3.66 23.16
CA LYS A 383 -7.43 3.40 22.40
C LYS A 383 -7.21 2.82 21.00
N VAL A 384 -5.99 2.79 20.48
CA VAL A 384 -5.68 2.28 19.12
C VAL A 384 -6.33 0.92 18.86
N THR A 385 -6.16 -0.05 19.77
CA THR A 385 -6.73 -1.40 19.61
C THR A 385 -8.26 -1.37 19.59
N GLN A 386 -8.89 -0.64 20.53
CA GLN A 386 -10.34 -0.51 20.61
C GLN A 386 -10.94 0.18 19.37
N ASN A 387 -10.30 1.26 18.90
CA ASN A 387 -10.73 1.98 17.72
C ASN A 387 -10.62 1.10 16.47
N HIS A 388 -9.52 0.36 16.34
CA HIS A 388 -9.30 -0.59 15.26
C HIS A 388 -10.41 -1.65 15.22
N GLU A 389 -10.71 -2.29 16.36
CA GLU A 389 -11.75 -3.32 16.45
C GLU A 389 -13.15 -2.78 16.12
N ARG A 390 -13.49 -1.59 16.60
CA ARG A 390 -14.77 -0.93 16.30
C ARG A 390 -14.90 -0.54 14.84
N PHE A 391 -13.81 -0.07 14.23
CA PHE A 391 -13.80 0.24 12.81
C PHE A 391 -13.91 -1.02 11.96
N ALA A 392 -13.16 -2.09 12.30
CA ALA A 392 -13.17 -3.35 11.56
C ALA A 392 -14.50 -4.11 11.66
N SER A 393 -15.17 -4.06 12.83
CA SER A 393 -16.41 -4.81 13.08
C SER A 393 -17.68 -4.10 12.62
N SER A 394 -17.75 -2.77 12.78
CA SER A 394 -19.00 -2.03 12.58
C SER A 394 -18.80 -0.71 11.82
N HIS A 395 -17.64 -0.50 11.20
CA HIS A 395 -17.26 0.72 10.48
C HIS A 395 -17.43 2.00 11.32
N THR A 396 -17.35 1.89 12.65
CA THR A 396 -17.50 3.03 13.56
C THR A 396 -16.32 3.98 13.42
N ILE A 397 -16.59 5.25 13.11
CA ILE A 397 -15.56 6.29 13.00
C ILE A 397 -15.28 6.89 14.38
N ALA A 398 -14.04 6.74 14.85
CA ALA A 398 -13.53 7.47 16.00
C ALA A 398 -13.19 8.90 15.58
N ALA A 399 -13.77 9.89 16.26
CA ALA A 399 -13.61 11.30 15.97
C ALA A 399 -13.72 12.16 17.24
N SER A 400 -12.99 13.27 17.28
CA SER A 400 -13.01 14.26 18.38
C SER A 400 -14.37 14.95 18.48
N SER A 401 -14.63 15.63 19.61
CA SER A 401 -15.84 16.44 19.78
C SER A 401 -15.90 17.58 18.75
N GLU A 402 -14.77 18.23 18.47
CA GLU A 402 -14.66 19.31 17.49
C GLU A 402 -15.08 18.83 16.09
N ILE A 403 -14.59 17.66 15.65
CA ILE A 403 -14.95 17.10 14.34
C ILE A 403 -16.44 16.77 14.26
N ARG A 404 -17.03 16.25 15.34
CA ARG A 404 -18.47 15.98 15.39
C ARG A 404 -19.29 17.26 15.28
N SER A 405 -18.88 18.32 16.00
CA SER A 405 -19.52 19.63 15.91
C SER A 405 -19.41 20.25 14.51
N LEU A 406 -18.23 20.22 13.89
CA LEU A 406 -18.03 20.71 12.53
C LEU A 406 -18.85 19.93 11.49
N SER A 407 -18.92 18.60 11.62
CA SER A 407 -19.74 17.76 10.76
C SER A 407 -21.23 18.06 10.89
N ALA A 408 -21.71 18.29 12.12
CA ALA A 408 -23.12 18.62 12.38
C ALA A 408 -23.47 20.02 11.86
N ALA A 409 -22.60 21.02 12.06
CA ALA A 409 -22.81 22.37 11.54
C ALA A 409 -22.91 22.37 9.99
N ALA A 410 -22.11 21.55 9.32
CA ALA A 410 -22.23 21.36 7.88
C ALA A 410 -23.55 20.69 7.48
N GLU A 411 -24.08 19.73 8.26
CA GLU A 411 -25.39 19.11 8.01
C GLU A 411 -26.55 20.09 8.22
N GLU A 412 -26.48 20.92 9.25
CA GLU A 412 -27.48 21.96 9.51
C GLU A 412 -27.49 23.03 8.41
N ALA A 413 -26.33 23.40 7.88
CA ALA A 413 -26.23 24.28 6.72
C ALA A 413 -26.72 23.63 5.40
N LEU A 414 -26.95 22.31 5.39
CA LEU A 414 -27.48 21.54 4.26
C LEU A 414 -29.00 21.31 4.35
N ALA A 415 -29.60 21.46 5.55
CA ALA A 415 -31.04 21.30 5.81
C ALA A 415 -31.80 22.61 5.58
#